data_AF-A0A836RYH3-F1
#
_entry.id   AF-A0A836RYH3-F1
#
_cell.length_a   1.000
_cell.length_b   1.000
_cell.length_c   1.000
_cell.angle_alpha   90.00
_cell.angle_beta   90.00
_cell.angle_gamma   90.00
#
_symmetry.space_group_name_H-M   'P 1'
#
loop_
_entity.id
_entity.type
_entity.pdbx_description
1 polymer ?
#
loop_
_entity_poly.entity_id
_entity_poly.type
_entity_poly.pdbx_seq_one_letter_code
_entity_poly.pdbx_strand_id
1 'polypeptide(L)'
;ASVDPRYEAVARTLGYTRLQTLLRVTLPMARRGLLSAFLLAFIRALGEFGASVTLAGAIRFKTETLPIAIYLSISGGDLNLAVALMTVSILVAGVSVAALLALEKRE
;
A
#
# COMPACT_ATOMS: atom_id res chain seq x y z
N ALA A 1 18.16 2.44 -0.18
CA ALA A 1 19.12 2.47 0.95
C ALA A 1 19.16 1.09 1.63
N SER A 2 20.34 0.45 1.73
CA SER A 2 20.55 -0.78 2.50
C SER A 2 21.09 -0.45 3.89
N VAL A 3 20.64 -1.18 4.92
CA VAL A 3 21.20 -1.06 6.27
C VAL A 3 22.57 -1.76 6.29
N ASP A 4 23.63 -1.04 6.66
CA ASP A 4 24.97 -1.62 6.75
C ASP A 4 25.03 -2.66 7.90
N PRO A 5 25.40 -3.92 7.64
CA PRO A 5 25.53 -4.96 8.66
C PRO A 5 26.44 -4.59 9.84
N ARG A 6 27.35 -3.62 9.66
CA ARG A 6 28.23 -3.11 10.71
C ARG A 6 27.44 -2.53 11.89
N TYR A 7 26.30 -1.89 11.66
CA TYR A 7 25.47 -1.35 12.75
C TYR A 7 24.92 -2.47 13.64
N GLU A 8 24.53 -3.60 13.04
CA GLU A 8 24.08 -4.77 13.80
C GLU A 8 25.22 -5.44 14.55
N ALA A 9 26.40 -5.53 13.94
CA ALA A 9 27.60 -6.08 14.59
C ALA A 9 27.99 -5.27 15.84
N VAL A 10 28.00 -3.94 15.75
CA VAL A 10 28.29 -3.04 16.88
C VAL A 10 27.22 -3.15 17.97
N ALA A 11 25.95 -3.27 17.61
CA ALA A 11 24.90 -3.47 18.61
C ALA A 11 25.10 -4.77 19.40
N ARG A 12 25.55 -5.84 18.72
CA ARG A 12 25.82 -7.13 19.38
C ARG A 12 27.05 -7.10 20.27
N THR A 13 28.10 -6.33 19.94
CA THR A 13 29.25 -6.14 20.82
C THR A 13 28.91 -5.33 22.06
N LEU A 14 27.91 -4.45 21.99
CA LEU A 14 27.36 -3.70 23.14
C LEU A 14 26.43 -4.54 24.03
N GLY A 15 26.29 -5.84 23.78
CA GLY A 15 25.51 -6.76 24.62
C GLY A 15 24.02 -6.83 24.28
N TYR A 16 23.56 -6.20 23.19
CA TYR A 16 22.17 -6.34 22.76
C TYR A 16 21.88 -7.74 22.20
N THR A 17 20.71 -8.28 22.57
CA THR A 17 20.17 -9.51 21.99
C THR A 17 19.71 -9.29 20.55
N ARG A 18 19.59 -10.36 19.74
CA ARG A 18 19.16 -10.25 18.32
C ARG A 18 17.85 -9.47 18.16
N LEU A 19 16.87 -9.71 19.04
CA LEU A 19 15.59 -9.02 19.00
C LEU A 19 15.72 -7.53 19.34
N GLN A 20 16.58 -7.18 20.30
CA GLN A 20 16.88 -5.79 20.63
C GLN A 20 17.60 -5.07 19.49
N THR A 21 18.58 -5.71 18.83
CA THR A 21 19.24 -5.15 17.65
C THR A 21 18.25 -4.92 16.51
N LEU A 22 17.36 -5.88 16.24
CA LEU A 22 16.32 -5.73 15.23
C LEU A 22 15.42 -4.52 15.52
N LEU A 23 14.86 -4.45 16.74
CA LEU A 23 13.88 -3.42 17.09
C LEU A 23 14.50 -2.02 17.29
N ARG A 24 15.74 -1.93 17.77
CA ARG A 24 16.39 -0.66 18.11
C ARG A 24 17.33 -0.11 17.03
N VAL A 25 17.84 -0.95 16.14
CA VAL A 25 18.83 -0.54 15.13
C VAL A 25 18.29 -0.79 13.73
N THR A 26 18.01 -2.04 13.37
CA THR A 26 17.62 -2.40 12.01
C THR A 26 16.28 -1.76 11.62
N LEU A 27 15.25 -1.88 12.47
CA LEU A 27 13.90 -1.40 12.18
C LEU A 27 13.82 0.14 12.07
N PRO A 28 14.40 0.94 12.97
CA PRO A 28 14.42 2.40 12.83
C PRO A 28 15.24 2.88 11.64
N MET A 29 16.32 2.18 11.27
CA MET A 29 17.10 2.51 10.08
C MET A 29 16.36 2.15 8.78
N ALA A 30 15.66 1.01 8.76
CA ALA A 30 14.86 0.57 7.63
C ALA A 30 13.48 1.26 7.53
N ARG A 31 13.09 2.08 8.51
CA ARG A 31 11.74 2.69 8.62
C ARG A 31 11.26 3.37 7.33
N ARG A 32 12.17 4.03 6.60
CA ARG A 32 11.84 4.74 5.36
C ARG A 32 11.52 3.75 4.24
N GLY A 33 12.37 2.74 4.04
CA GLY A 33 12.12 1.68 3.07
C GLY A 33 10.86 0.87 3.38
N LEU A 34 10.58 0.63 4.66
CA LEU A 34 9.34 -0.01 5.10
C LEU A 34 8.10 0.85 4.80
N LEU A 35 8.17 2.17 5.01
CA LEU A 35 7.08 3.08 4.65
C LEU A 35 6.82 3.09 3.13
N SER A 36 7.88 3.15 2.30
CA SER A 36 7.74 3.08 0.84
C SER A 36 7.14 1.74 0.40
N ALA A 37 7.62 0.63 0.96
CA ALA A 37 7.09 -0.70 0.67
C ALA A 37 5.62 -0.84 1.09
N PHE A 38 5.27 -0.30 2.27
CA PHE A 38 3.89 -0.29 2.76
C PHE A 38 2.96 0.50 1.83
N LEU A 39 3.37 1.70 1.41
CA LEU A 39 2.58 2.52 0.49
C LEU A 39 2.42 1.85 -0.87
N LEU A 40 3.49 1.24 -1.39
CA LEU A 40 3.42 0.51 -2.65
C LEU A 40 2.46 -0.69 -2.56
N ALA A 41 2.51 -1.45 -1.46
CA ALA A 41 1.59 -2.55 -1.19
C ALA A 41 0.14 -2.05 -1.06
N PHE A 42 -0.06 -0.91 -0.40
CA PHE A 42 -1.37 -0.27 -0.26
C PHE A 42 -1.95 0.15 -1.62
N ILE A 43 -1.14 0.81 -2.46
CA ILE A 43 -1.53 1.18 -3.84
C ILE A 43 -1.91 -0.07 -4.64
N ARG A 44 -1.13 -1.15 -4.51
CA ARG A 44 -1.43 -2.41 -5.20
C ARG A 44 -2.73 -3.04 -4.71
N ALA A 45 -3.02 -2.98 -3.42
CA ALA A 45 -4.25 -3.51 -2.83
C ALA A 45 -5.48 -2.70 -3.25
N LEU A 46 -5.39 -1.38 -3.38
CA LEU A 46 -6.48 -0.54 -3.89
C LEU A 46 -6.93 -0.92 -5.30
N GLY A 47 -6.00 -1.36 -6.14
CA GLY A 47 -6.29 -1.83 -7.50
C GLY A 47 -6.80 -3.27 -7.57
N GLU A 48 -6.96 -3.97 -6.44
CA GLU A 48 -7.31 -5.39 -6.47
C GLU A 48 -8.81 -5.62 -6.68
N PHE A 49 -9.13 -6.28 -7.81
CA PHE A 49 -10.48 -6.61 -8.23
C PHE A 49 -10.75 -8.12 -8.23
N GLY A 50 -9.86 -8.89 -8.86
CA GLY A 50 -10.10 -10.31 -9.17
C GLY A 50 -10.20 -11.20 -7.92
N ALA A 51 -9.25 -11.06 -6.99
CA ALA A 51 -9.30 -11.82 -5.74
C ALA A 51 -10.55 -11.48 -4.91
N SER A 52 -10.88 -10.19 -4.81
CA SER A 52 -12.02 -9.68 -4.03
C SER A 52 -13.35 -10.21 -4.57
N VAL A 53 -13.57 -10.16 -5.89
CA VAL A 53 -14.80 -10.69 -6.51
C VAL A 53 -14.90 -12.19 -6.36
N THR A 54 -13.79 -12.92 -6.55
CA THR A 54 -13.81 -14.38 -6.53
C THR A 54 -14.06 -14.92 -5.11
N LEU A 55 -13.45 -14.29 -4.10
CA LEU A 55 -13.53 -14.77 -2.71
C LEU A 55 -14.72 -14.19 -1.94
N ALA A 56 -14.96 -12.88 -2.05
CA ALA A 56 -15.98 -12.18 -1.27
C ALA A 56 -17.27 -11.89 -2.05
N GLY A 57 -17.28 -12.12 -3.36
CA GLY A 57 -18.39 -11.78 -4.24
C GLY A 57 -18.54 -10.27 -4.48
N ALA A 58 -19.49 -9.91 -5.33
CA ALA A 58 -19.80 -8.52 -5.71
C ALA A 58 -21.19 -8.11 -5.21
N ILE A 59 -21.36 -8.02 -3.88
CA ILE A 59 -22.66 -7.67 -3.27
C ILE A 59 -22.72 -6.14 -3.04
N ARG A 60 -23.64 -5.48 -3.76
CA ARG A 60 -23.96 -4.05 -3.59
C ARG A 60 -24.11 -3.69 -2.12
N PHE A 61 -23.51 -2.58 -1.69
CA PHE A 61 -23.58 -2.05 -0.32
C PHE A 61 -23.09 -2.99 0.80
N LYS A 62 -22.41 -4.11 0.49
CA LYS A 62 -21.82 -5.02 1.49
C LYS A 62 -20.35 -5.30 1.23
N THR A 63 -20.03 -5.85 0.06
CA THR A 63 -18.66 -6.22 -0.34
C THR A 63 -18.18 -5.40 -1.54
N GLU A 64 -18.87 -4.30 -1.80
CA GLU A 64 -18.63 -3.41 -2.92
C GLU A 64 -17.42 -2.51 -2.66
N THR A 65 -16.26 -2.93 -3.16
CA THR A 65 -15.08 -2.07 -3.27
C THR A 65 -15.22 -1.13 -4.47
N LEU A 66 -14.41 -0.06 -4.54
CA LEU A 66 -14.43 0.88 -5.67
C LEU A 66 -14.35 0.19 -7.05
N PRO A 67 -13.44 -0.76 -7.30
CA PRO A 67 -13.40 -1.51 -8.56
C PRO A 67 -14.67 -2.33 -8.82
N ILE A 68 -15.25 -2.92 -7.78
CA ILE A 68 -16.49 -3.70 -7.87
C ILE A 68 -17.67 -2.78 -8.18
N ALA A 69 -17.73 -1.60 -7.58
CA ALA A 69 -18.77 -0.59 -7.85
C ALA A 69 -18.74 -0.14 -9.31
N ILE A 70 -17.56 0.11 -9.86
CA ILE A 70 -17.38 0.42 -11.29
C ILE A 70 -17.91 -0.72 -12.16
N TYR A 71 -17.51 -1.96 -11.85
CA TYR A 71 -17.97 -3.15 -12.59
C TYR A 71 -19.49 -3.34 -12.53
N LEU A 72 -20.11 -3.17 -11.36
CA LEU A 72 -21.55 -3.28 -11.16
C LEU A 72 -22.32 -2.15 -11.86
N SER A 73 -21.72 -0.97 -11.99
CA SER A 73 -22.34 0.19 -12.65
C SER A 73 -22.32 0.03 -14.17
N ILE A 74 -21.23 -0.47 -14.73
CA ILE A 74 -21.13 -0.84 -16.16
C ILE A 74 -22.13 -1.96 -16.46
N SER A 75 -22.13 -3.02 -15.64
CA SER A 75 -23.04 -4.17 -15.80
C SER A 75 -24.52 -3.77 -15.66
N GLY A 76 -24.82 -2.75 -14.87
CA GLY A 76 -26.16 -2.19 -14.69
C GLY A 76 -26.58 -1.17 -15.75
N GLY A 77 -25.71 -0.82 -16.70
CA GLY A 77 -25.98 0.15 -17.76
C GLY A 77 -25.87 1.63 -17.36
N ASP A 78 -25.46 1.92 -16.13
CA ASP A 78 -25.41 3.28 -15.58
C ASP A 78 -24.03 3.92 -15.83
N LEU A 79 -23.79 4.27 -17.09
CA LEU A 79 -22.47 4.74 -17.56
C LEU A 79 -22.03 6.04 -16.90
N ASN A 80 -22.97 6.94 -16.57
CA ASN A 80 -22.64 8.20 -15.90
C ASN A 80 -22.03 7.95 -14.52
N LEU A 81 -22.63 7.04 -13.76
CA LEU A 81 -22.12 6.66 -12.44
C LEU A 81 -20.79 5.91 -12.55
N ALA A 82 -20.64 5.03 -13.55
CA ALA A 82 -19.38 4.32 -13.80
C ALA A 82 -18.23 5.28 -14.10
N VAL A 83 -18.45 6.28 -14.96
CA VAL A 83 -17.43 7.31 -15.30
C VAL A 83 -17.07 8.13 -14.06
N ALA A 84 -18.05 8.57 -13.27
CA ALA A 84 -17.79 9.31 -12.04
C ALA A 84 -16.90 8.51 -11.06
N LEU A 85 -17.21 7.22 -10.85
CA LEU A 85 -16.43 6.33 -10.00
C LEU A 85 -15.01 6.06 -10.54
N MET A 86 -14.86 5.94 -11.87
CA MET A 86 -13.54 5.83 -12.50
C MET A 86 -12.70 7.10 -12.27
N THR A 87 -13.28 8.28 -12.45
CA THR A 87 -12.57 9.55 -12.20
C THR A 87 -12.09 9.64 -10.75
N VAL A 88 -12.95 9.31 -9.79
CA VAL A 88 -12.58 9.29 -8.36
C VAL A 88 -11.46 8.27 -8.10
N SER A 89 -11.55 7.08 -8.69
CA SER A 89 -10.52 6.03 -8.53
C SER A 89 -9.16 6.47 -9.09
N ILE A 90 -9.14 7.13 -10.25
CA ILE A 90 -7.92 7.69 -10.85
C ILE A 90 -7.33 8.79 -9.96
N LEU A 91 -8.17 9.68 -9.40
CA LEU A 91 -7.71 10.72 -8.49
C LEU A 91 -7.07 10.13 -7.22
N VAL A 92 -7.71 9.14 -6.60
CA VAL A 92 -7.18 8.46 -5.41
C VAL A 92 -5.86 7.76 -5.72
N ALA A 93 -5.76 7.06 -6.85
CA ALA A 93 -4.52 6.43 -7.29
C ALA A 93 -3.41 7.48 -7.54
N GLY A 94 -3.73 8.57 -8.22
CA GLY A 94 -2.81 9.68 -8.49
C GLY A 94 -2.28 10.34 -7.21
N VAL A 95 -3.15 10.61 -6.24
CA VAL A 95 -2.76 11.14 -4.92
C VAL A 95 -1.86 10.17 -4.18
N SER A 96 -2.17 8.87 -4.22
CA SER A 96 -1.38 7.84 -3.54
C SER A 96 0.03 7.71 -4.12
N VAL A 97 0.15 7.74 -5.46
CA VAL A 97 1.45 7.75 -6.15
C VAL A 97 2.21 9.05 -5.89
N ALA A 98 1.53 10.20 -5.93
CA ALA A 98 2.16 11.48 -5.61
C ALA A 98 2.69 11.53 -4.17
N ALA A 99 1.96 10.95 -3.21
CA ALA A 99 2.41 10.82 -1.83
C ALA A 99 3.67 9.94 -1.71
N LEU A 100 3.71 8.81 -2.43
CA LEU A 100 4.90 7.95 -2.50
C LEU A 100 6.09 8.71 -3.08
N LEU A 101 5.91 9.41 -4.21
CA LEU A 101 6.97 10.20 -4.84
C LEU A 101 7.43 11.38 -3.96
N ALA A 102 6.53 12.00 -3.19
CA ALA A 102 6.87 13.08 -2.26
C ALA A 102 7.69 12.58 -1.07
N LEU A 103 7.48 11.33 -0.64
CA LEU A 103 8.29 10.69 0.40
C LEU A 103 9.68 10.31 -0.13
N GLU A 104 9.76 9.88 -1.39
CA GLU A 104 11.02 9.52 -2.05
C GLU A 104 11.84 10.77 -2.41
N LYS A 105 11.22 11.86 -2.87
CA LYS A 105 11.90 13.15 -3.13
C LYS A 105 12.38 13.87 -1.87
N ARG A 106 11.99 13.43 -0.67
CA ARG A 106 12.52 13.94 0.60
C ARG A 106 13.83 13.25 1.01
N GLU A 107 14.34 12.33 0.17
CA GLU A 107 15.72 11.83 0.19
C GLU A 107 16.68 12.78 -0.54
#